data_AF-A0A354FEX4-F1
#
_entry.id   AF-A0A354FEX4-F1
#
_cell.length_a   1.000
_cell.length_b   1.000
_cell.length_c   1.000
_cell.angle_alpha   90.00
_cell.angle_beta   90.00
_cell.angle_gamma   90.00
#
_symmetry.space_group_name_H-M   'P 1'
#
loop_
_entity.id
_entity.type
_entity.pdbx_description
1 polymer ?
#
loop_
_entity_poly.entity_id
_entity_poly.type
_entity_poly.pdbx_seq_one_letter_code
_entity_poly.pdbx_strand_id
1 'polypeptide(L)' 'MLNMLIQNYNKANCSVKTFCRMCSYRCPIVVNIEQGKIKKITGDKDHPFNKGKLCVKGRAIMDLVYSP' A
#
# COMPACT_ATOMS: atom_id res chain seq x y z
N MET A 1 -5.54 -27.08 -0.44
CA MET A 1 -6.11 -25.82 -0.97
C MET A 1 -5.42 -24.56 -0.43
N LEU A 2 -5.08 -24.49 0.86
CA LEU A 2 -4.44 -23.31 1.47
C LEU A 2 -3.07 -22.92 0.87
N ASN A 3 -2.23 -23.91 0.53
CA ASN A 3 -0.93 -23.67 -0.12
C ASN A 3 -1.03 -23.02 -1.51
N MET A 4 -2.15 -23.18 -2.21
CA MET A 4 -2.32 -22.67 -3.58
C MET A 4 -2.59 -21.16 -3.59
N LEU A 5 -3.18 -20.61 -2.52
CA LEU A 5 -3.42 -19.16 -2.36
C LEU A 5 -2.14 -18.41 -1.96
N ILE A 6 -1.32 -19.00 -1.08
CA ILE A 6 -0.05 -18.39 -0.63
C ILE A 6 0.98 -18.35 -1.77
N GLN A 7 1.05 -19.40 -2.60
CA GLN A 7 1.97 -19.46 -3.74
C GLN A 7 1.72 -18.36 -4.79
N ASN A 8 0.46 -17.91 -4.94
CA ASN A 8 0.12 -16.81 -5.86
C ASN A 8 0.50 -15.43 -5.31
N TYR A 9 0.52 -15.24 -3.99
CA TYR A 9 0.89 -13.95 -3.38
C TYR A 9 2.34 -13.57 -3.73
N ASN A 10 3.27 -14.53 -3.69
CA ASN A 10 4.68 -14.30 -4.05
C ASN A 10 4.90 -13.95 -5.54
N LYS A 11 3.87 -14.07 -6.38
CA LYS A 11 3.89 -13.68 -7.80
C LYS A 11 2.92 -12.53 -8.12
N ALA A 12 2.32 -11.91 -7.11
CA ALA A 12 1.31 -10.88 -7.32
C ALA A 12 1.90 -9.66 -8.04
N ASN A 13 1.20 -9.21 -9.09
CA ASN A 13 1.47 -7.99 -9.85
C ASN A 13 0.15 -7.22 -9.94
N CYS A 14 -0.12 -6.35 -8.98
CA CYS A 14 -1.41 -5.66 -8.89
C CYS A 14 -1.32 -4.35 -8.10
N SER A 15 -2.34 -3.51 -8.23
CA SER A 15 -2.52 -2.30 -7.43
C SER A 15 -3.73 -2.47 -6.52
N VAL A 16 -3.56 -2.22 -5.22
CA VAL A 16 -4.62 -2.37 -4.22
C VAL A 16 -4.87 -1.03 -3.54
N LYS A 17 -6.15 -0.60 -3.53
CA LYS A 17 -6.59 0.58 -2.76
C LYS A 17 -6.80 0.19 -1.30
N THR A 18 -6.28 0.98 -0.36
CA THR A 18 -6.43 0.77 1.08
C THR A 18 -6.24 2.09 1.84
N PHE A 19 -6.09 2.03 3.16
CA PHE A 19 -5.88 3.19 4.01
C PHE A 19 -4.54 3.14 4.75
N CYS A 20 -3.85 4.27 4.77
CA CYS A 20 -2.68 4.52 5.60
C CYS A 20 -3.00 4.29 7.09
N ARG A 21 -2.05 3.71 7.84
CA ARG A 21 -2.21 3.36 9.26
C ARG A 21 -1.32 4.16 10.21
N MET A 22 -0.68 5.22 9.74
CA MET A 22 0.26 6.02 10.53
C MET A 22 -0.40 6.96 11.56
N CYS A 23 -1.70 7.24 11.43
CA CYS A 23 -2.49 8.00 12.39
C CYS A 23 -3.99 7.74 12.22
N SER A 24 -4.80 8.34 13.09
CA SER A 24 -6.28 8.22 13.10
C SER A 24 -6.96 8.74 11.83
N TYR A 25 -6.32 9.62 11.05
CA TYR A 25 -6.90 10.23 9.85
C TYR A 25 -7.05 9.27 8.67
N ARG A 26 -6.27 8.17 8.65
CA ARG A 26 -6.42 7.05 7.68
C ARG A 26 -6.47 7.49 6.22
N CYS A 27 -5.45 8.21 5.73
CA CYS A 27 -5.42 8.68 4.34
C CYS A 27 -5.60 7.52 3.33
N PRO A 28 -6.44 7.68 2.29
CA PRO A 28 -6.54 6.75 1.17
C PRO A 28 -5.22 6.63 0.40
N ILE A 29 -4.79 5.39 0.13
CA ILE A 29 -3.55 5.05 -0.57
C ILE A 29 -3.76 3.95 -1.61
N VAL A 30 -2.85 3.87 -2.55
CA VAL A 30 -2.71 2.79 -3.53
C VAL A 30 -1.37 2.12 -3.30
N VAL A 31 -1.40 0.80 -3.10
CA VAL A 31 -0.22 -0.05 -2.93
C VAL A 31 0.01 -0.80 -4.23
N ASN A 32 1.14 -0.54 -4.88
CA ASN A 32 1.55 -1.25 -6.08
C ASN A 32 2.47 -2.40 -5.68
N ILE A 33 2.07 -3.61 -6.04
CA ILE A 33 2.74 -4.86 -5.73
C ILE A 33 3.33 -5.39 -7.03
N GLU A 34 4.60 -5.75 -7.01
CA GLU A 34 5.29 -6.46 -8.08
C GLU A 34 6.07 -7.64 -7.50
N GLN A 35 5.92 -8.82 -8.12
CA GLN A 35 6.55 -10.06 -7.68
C GLN A 35 6.30 -10.33 -6.18
N GLY A 36 5.07 -10.07 -5.72
CA GLY A 36 4.67 -10.25 -4.33
C GLY A 36 5.27 -9.27 -3.33
N LYS A 37 6.04 -8.28 -3.77
CA LYS A 37 6.64 -7.24 -2.92
C LYS A 37 6.02 -5.88 -3.21
N ILE A 38 5.98 -5.02 -2.20
CA ILE A 38 5.48 -3.66 -2.37
C ILE A 38 6.56 -2.87 -3.11
N LYS A 39 6.27 -2.46 -4.34
CA LYS A 39 7.15 -1.61 -5.14
C LYS A 39 7.00 -0.14 -4.79
N LYS A 40 5.75 0.29 -4.58
CA LYS A 40 5.45 1.71 -4.35
C LYS A 40 4.12 1.90 -3.64
N ILE A 41 4.09 2.87 -2.73
CA ILE A 41 2.86 3.36 -2.12
C ILE A 41 2.64 4.82 -2.55
N THR A 42 1.44 5.14 -3.01
CA THR A 42 1.03 6.50 -3.38
C THR A 42 -0.30 6.85 -2.76
N GLY A 43 -0.66 8.13 -2.67
CA GLY A 43 -2.03 8.50 -2.31
C GLY A 43 -3.01 8.17 -3.44
N ASP A 44 -4.26 7.83 -3.09
CA ASP A 44 -5.32 7.63 -4.08
C ASP A 44 -5.77 8.98 -4.65
N LYS A 45 -5.42 9.24 -5.92
CA LYS A 45 -5.75 10.50 -6.61
C LYS A 45 -7.25 10.66 -6.87
N ASP A 46 -7.98 9.55 -6.95
CA ASP A 46 -9.41 9.56 -7.23
C ASP A 46 -10.23 9.84 -5.97
N HIS A 47 -9.62 9.71 -4.79
CA HIS A 47 -10.35 9.86 -3.54
C HIS A 47 -10.66 11.35 -3.27
N PRO A 48 -11.94 11.71 -3.06
CA PRO A 48 -12.39 13.11 -3.03
C PRO A 48 -11.79 13.94 -1.90
N PHE A 49 -11.52 13.28 -0.76
CA PHE A 49 -11.09 13.91 0.48
C PHE A 49 -9.71 14.59 0.42
N ASN A 50 -8.70 13.90 -0.10
CA ASN A 50 -7.32 14.40 -0.11
C ASN A 50 -6.68 14.40 -1.51
N LYS A 51 -7.36 13.88 -2.55
CA LYS A 51 -6.90 13.91 -3.94
C LYS A 51 -5.46 13.40 -4.10
N GLY A 52 -5.13 12.31 -3.40
CA GLY A 52 -3.81 11.69 -3.40
C GLY A 52 -2.72 12.39 -2.57
N LYS A 53 -3.02 13.49 -1.86
CA LYS A 53 -2.04 14.16 -1.00
C LYS A 53 -1.74 13.31 0.25
N LEU A 54 -0.45 13.14 0.54
CA LEU A 54 0.06 12.48 1.73
C LEU A 54 0.96 13.42 2.54
N CYS A 55 0.96 13.27 3.87
CA CYS A 55 1.91 13.94 4.76
C CYS A 55 3.25 13.19 4.82
N VAL A 56 4.23 13.71 5.56
CA VAL A 56 5.55 13.08 5.73
C VAL A 56 5.45 11.64 6.25
N LYS A 57 4.55 11.40 7.22
CA LYS A 57 4.31 10.06 7.78
C LYS A 57 3.80 9.08 6.73
N GLY A 58 2.87 9.53 5.89
CA GLY A 58 2.31 8.70 4.82
C GLY A 58 3.31 8.38 3.71
N ARG A 59 4.29 9.25 3.48
CA ARG A 59 5.38 9.00 2.54
C ARG A 59 6.44 8.03 3.08
N ALA A 60 6.62 7.99 4.40
CA ALA A 60 7.57 7.12 5.08
C ALA A 60 7.04 5.68 5.36
N ILE A 61 5.88 5.29 4.82
CA ILE A 61 5.30 3.96 5.09
C ILE A 61 6.23 2.84 4.63
N MET A 62 6.98 3.04 3.53
CA MET A 62 7.92 2.03 3.03
C MET A 62 9.01 1.69 4.05
N ASP A 63 9.49 2.68 4.80
CA ASP A 63 10.52 2.51 5.83
C ASP A 63 9.99 1.68 7.00
N LEU A 64 8.69 1.78 7.31
CA LEU A 64 8.05 1.01 8.37
C LEU A 64 7.80 -0.45 7.95
N VAL A 65 7.32 -0.68 6.72
CA VAL A 65 6.96 -2.02 6.25
C VAL A 65 8.16 -2.96 6.18
N TYR A 66 9.33 -2.42 5.83
CA TYR A 66 10.57 -3.18 5.73
C TYR A 66 11.57 -2.82 6.84
N SER A 67 11.09 -2.24 7.94
CA SER A 67 11.92 -2.07 9.13
C SER A 67 12.40 -3.45 9.61
N PRO A 68 13.70 -3.60 9.94
CA PRO A 68 14.22 -4.78 10.61
C PRO A 68 13.50 -5.10 11.93
#